data_AF-F0W4I9-F1
#
_entry.id   AF-F0W4I9-F1
#
_cell.length_a   1.000
_cell.length_b   1.000
_cell.length_c   1.000
_cell.angle_alpha   90.00
_cell.angle_beta   90.00
_cell.angle_gamma   90.00
#
_symmetry.space_group_name_H-M   'P 1'
#
loop_
_entity.id
_entity.type
_entity.pdbx_description
1 polymer ?
#
loop_
_entity_poly.entity_id
_entity_poly.type
_entity_poly.pdbx_seq_one_letter_code
_entity_poly.pdbx_strand_id
1 'polypeptide(L)'
;MTRNALTKKENGVREKKSTLLIDEACFESRGVVVESVLPGIQVCNSIQPESSEAALPKYDVISLQQHPDIKKTQLRDELLRNNNQVSIFKDEDVNGQVVQIQGQREGLVFSVTSVLRYLVLFIKNLKQFVEIDVTILVSGREYKVMKVTNARSLAKVDADRCKCQIPLLFGAETGWRYLCMDLKDLSIQAFGTEHIATTRIRIRGFCRLLRVYFQEEEYHDHQLPPYLSLLGTHDDEDHSIRA
;
A
#
# COMPACT_ATOMS: atom_id res chain seq x y z
N MET A 1 31.78 34.53 55.74
CA MET A 1 30.84 33.45 56.13
C MET A 1 29.52 33.81 55.43
N THR A 2 28.92 33.07 54.50
CA THR A 2 28.94 31.63 54.22
C THR A 2 28.46 31.43 52.78
N ARG A 3 29.03 30.43 52.09
CA ARG A 3 28.60 29.92 50.79
C ARG A 3 27.16 29.37 50.87
N ASN A 4 26.40 29.42 49.79
CA ASN A 4 25.72 28.21 49.29
C ASN A 4 25.25 28.35 47.84
N ALA A 5 25.62 27.33 47.07
CA ALA A 5 25.22 27.06 45.71
C ALA A 5 23.89 26.29 45.71
N LEU A 6 23.01 26.59 44.76
CA LEU A 6 21.93 25.70 44.33
C LEU A 6 21.68 25.87 42.82
N THR A 7 22.35 24.98 42.08
CA THR A 7 21.81 24.19 40.97
C THR A 7 20.63 24.75 40.18
N LYS A 8 20.93 25.26 38.98
CA LYS A 8 19.99 25.32 37.85
C LYS A 8 19.70 23.88 37.38
N LYS A 9 18.44 23.44 37.47
CA LYS A 9 17.95 22.22 36.84
C LYS A 9 16.85 22.57 35.83
N GLU A 10 16.89 21.83 34.74
CA GLU A 10 16.17 21.98 33.48
C GLU A 10 14.65 22.04 33.62
N ASN A 11 14.00 22.67 32.64
CA ASN A 11 12.86 22.05 31.96
C ASN A 11 12.76 22.64 30.55
N GLY A 12 13.54 22.06 29.64
CA GLY A 12 13.33 22.19 28.22
C GLY A 12 11.99 21.55 27.86
N VAL A 13 11.10 22.35 27.28
CA VAL A 13 9.86 21.89 26.67
C VAL A 13 10.25 20.94 25.53
N ARG A 14 10.14 19.64 25.80
CA ARG A 14 10.38 18.58 24.82
C ARG A 14 9.11 18.45 23.99
N GLU A 15 9.02 19.21 22.90
CA GLU A 15 8.05 18.92 21.84
C GLU A 15 8.34 17.52 21.29
N LYS A 16 7.62 16.52 21.79
CA LYS A 16 7.56 15.21 21.15
C LYS A 16 6.70 15.32 19.90
N LYS A 17 7.29 15.71 18.78
CA LYS A 17 6.79 15.32 17.45
C LYS A 17 7.16 13.86 17.21
N SER A 18 6.40 12.98 17.83
CA SER A 18 6.48 11.54 17.61
C SER A 18 5.48 11.15 16.52
N THR A 19 5.84 11.28 15.25
CA THR A 19 5.31 10.42 14.17
C THR A 19 6.25 10.48 12.97
N LEU A 20 7.23 9.60 12.95
CA LEU A 20 7.91 9.18 11.73
C LEU A 20 7.92 7.66 11.77
N LEU A 21 6.89 7.07 11.18
CA LEU A 21 7.00 5.71 10.66
C LEU A 21 7.65 5.88 9.29
N ILE A 22 8.98 5.92 9.28
CA ILE A 22 9.77 5.69 8.07
C ILE A 22 10.14 4.22 8.16
N ASP A 23 9.23 3.37 7.70
CA ASP A 23 9.51 1.95 7.41
C ASP A 23 8.60 1.55 6.24
N GLU A 24 8.73 2.27 5.13
CA GLU A 24 8.36 1.77 3.81
C GLU A 24 9.66 1.62 3.03
N ALA A 25 9.99 0.38 2.67
CA ALA A 25 11.20 0.07 1.93
C ALA A 25 11.09 0.64 0.52
N CYS A 26 11.64 1.83 0.29
CA CYS A 26 11.84 2.33 -1.07
C CYS A 26 12.96 1.49 -1.70
N PHE A 27 12.63 0.74 -2.75
CA PHE A 27 13.61 -0.03 -3.50
C PHE A 27 14.14 0.84 -4.64
N GLU A 28 15.39 1.25 -4.54
CA GLU A 28 16.13 1.88 -5.62
C GLU A 28 17.14 0.87 -6.17
N SER A 29 16.79 0.22 -7.28
CA SER A 29 17.77 -0.57 -8.05
C SER A 29 17.58 -0.25 -9.52
N ARG A 30 18.68 0.13 -10.18
CA ARG A 30 18.72 0.36 -11.64
C ARG A 30 17.74 1.45 -12.13
N GLY A 31 17.46 2.47 -11.31
CA GLY A 31 16.56 3.58 -11.66
C GLY A 31 15.06 3.26 -11.55
N VAL A 32 14.71 2.07 -11.05
CA VAL A 32 13.34 1.71 -10.71
C VAL A 32 13.08 2.10 -9.26
N VAL A 33 12.08 2.94 -9.03
CA VAL A 33 11.68 3.44 -7.71
C VAL A 33 10.28 2.94 -7.41
N VAL A 34 10.19 1.95 -6.52
CA VAL A 34 8.92 1.32 -6.13
C VAL A 34 8.84 1.13 -4.62
N GLU A 35 7.61 1.22 -4.10
CA GLU A 35 7.28 0.96 -2.70
C GLU A 35 6.14 -0.06 -2.63
N SER A 36 6.40 -1.23 -2.07
CA SER A 36 5.41 -2.30 -1.97
C SER A 36 4.55 -2.16 -0.73
N VAL A 37 3.23 -2.20 -0.93
CA VAL A 37 2.23 -2.26 0.14
C VAL A 37 1.75 -3.70 0.33
N LEU A 38 1.55 -4.43 -0.77
CA LEU A 38 1.15 -5.83 -0.80
C LEU A 38 1.89 -6.52 -1.96
N PRO A 39 2.77 -7.50 -1.69
CA PRO A 39 3.11 -8.05 -0.37
C PRO A 39 3.90 -7.06 0.50
N GLY A 40 3.88 -7.26 1.82
CA GLY A 40 4.70 -6.47 2.72
C GLY A 40 6.17 -6.84 2.58
N ILE A 41 7.08 -5.88 2.71
CA ILE A 41 8.53 -6.10 2.63
C ILE A 41 9.15 -5.81 3.99
N GLN A 42 10.08 -6.68 4.41
CA GLN A 42 10.97 -6.43 5.54
C GLN A 42 12.40 -6.28 5.02
N VAL A 43 13.04 -5.14 5.30
CA VAL A 43 14.46 -4.94 4.94
C VAL A 43 15.33 -5.61 5.98
N CYS A 44 16.19 -6.53 5.55
CA CYS A 44 17.17 -7.16 6.41
C CYS A 44 18.44 -6.32 6.44
N ASN A 45 18.58 -5.51 7.49
CA ASN A 45 19.82 -4.80 7.79
C ASN A 45 20.87 -5.77 8.37
N SER A 46 21.34 -6.74 7.59
CA SER A 46 22.53 -7.50 7.96
C SER A 46 23.75 -6.63 7.69
N ILE A 47 24.38 -6.11 8.74
CA ILE A 47 25.72 -5.52 8.68
C ILE A 47 26.67 -6.66 8.26
N GLN A 48 27.10 -6.67 7.00
CA GLN A 48 28.23 -7.48 6.56
C GLN A 48 29.42 -6.55 6.29
N PRO A 49 30.62 -6.86 6.82
CA PRO A 49 31.80 -6.06 6.59
C PRO A 49 32.32 -6.25 5.15
N GLU A 50 32.61 -5.12 4.52
CA GLU A 50 33.40 -4.89 3.30
C GLU A 50 33.79 -6.14 2.49
N SER A 51 33.10 -6.34 1.36
CA SER A 51 33.77 -6.78 0.13
C SER A 51 33.08 -6.17 -1.09
N SER A 52 33.94 -5.70 -1.99
CA SER A 52 33.67 -4.92 -3.19
C SER A 52 32.79 -5.66 -4.21
N GLU A 53 31.48 -5.46 -4.14
CA GLU A 53 30.55 -5.40 -5.27
C GLU A 53 29.20 -4.88 -4.74
N ALA A 54 28.46 -4.08 -5.51
CA ALA A 54 27.25 -3.40 -5.07
C ALA A 54 26.17 -4.39 -4.58
N ALA A 55 26.20 -4.72 -3.29
CA ALA A 55 25.26 -5.63 -2.66
C ALA A 55 23.89 -4.94 -2.57
N LEU A 56 22.93 -5.46 -3.33
CA LEU A 56 21.52 -5.05 -3.21
C LEU A 56 21.06 -5.27 -1.76
N PRO A 57 20.25 -4.37 -1.19
CA PRO A 57 19.67 -4.59 0.13
C PRO A 57 18.88 -5.91 0.09
N LYS A 58 19.26 -6.84 0.96
CA LYS A 58 18.54 -8.11 1.09
C LYS A 58 17.19 -7.81 1.74
N TYR A 59 16.13 -8.06 1.01
CA TYR A 59 14.76 -7.88 1.48
C TYR A 59 14.09 -9.25 1.60
N ASP A 60 13.22 -9.38 2.60
CA ASP A 60 12.38 -10.55 2.79
C ASP A 60 10.92 -10.16 2.53
N VAL A 61 10.24 -10.97 1.70
CA VAL A 61 8.82 -10.79 1.42
C VAL A 61 8.03 -11.40 2.56
N ILE A 62 7.24 -10.58 3.25
CA ILE A 62 6.38 -11.01 4.34
C ILE A 62 5.22 -11.81 3.74
N SER A 63 5.00 -13.02 4.27
CA SER A 63 3.83 -13.82 3.90
C SER A 63 2.54 -13.03 4.15
N LEU A 64 1.52 -13.22 3.29
CA LEU A 64 0.22 -12.59 3.45
C LEU A 64 -0.42 -12.88 4.82
N GLN A 65 -0.21 -14.06 5.40
CA GLN A 65 -0.72 -14.37 6.75
C GLN A 65 -0.07 -13.49 7.81
N GLN A 66 1.16 -13.03 7.58
CA GLN A 66 1.94 -12.29 8.55
C GLN A 66 1.82 -10.77 8.39
N HIS A 67 1.23 -10.29 7.29
CA HIS A 67 1.09 -8.87 7.00
C HIS A 67 0.35 -8.12 8.13
N PRO A 68 0.90 -7.01 8.66
CA PRO A 68 0.36 -6.33 9.83
C PRO A 68 -1.05 -5.80 9.62
N ASP A 69 -1.32 -5.12 8.50
CA ASP A 69 -2.66 -4.58 8.23
C ASP A 69 -3.72 -5.67 8.02
N ILE A 70 -3.37 -6.79 7.38
CA ILE A 70 -4.29 -7.92 7.18
C ILE A 70 -4.63 -8.56 8.53
N LYS A 71 -3.61 -8.90 9.33
CA LYS A 71 -3.80 -9.44 10.69
C LYS A 71 -4.63 -8.50 11.56
N LYS A 72 -4.33 -7.21 11.52
CA LYS A 72 -5.06 -6.18 12.28
C LYS A 72 -6.53 -6.14 11.90
N THR A 73 -6.84 -6.17 10.60
CA THR A 73 -8.23 -6.20 10.13
C THR A 73 -8.93 -7.51 10.49
N GLN A 74 -8.26 -8.65 10.36
CA GLN A 74 -8.81 -9.97 10.75
C GLN A 74 -9.15 -10.04 12.24
N LEU A 75 -8.22 -9.62 13.11
CA LEU A 75 -8.45 -9.57 14.55
C LEU A 75 -9.62 -8.65 14.89
N ARG A 76 -9.73 -7.51 14.20
CA ARG A 76 -10.83 -6.57 14.39
C ARG A 76 -12.17 -7.18 13.96
N ASP A 77 -12.22 -7.87 12.83
CA ASP A 77 -13.43 -8.57 12.37
C ASP A 77 -13.89 -9.63 13.37
N GLU A 78 -12.96 -10.39 13.93
CA GLU A 78 -13.22 -11.38 14.99
C GLU A 78 -13.80 -10.72 16.24
N LEU A 79 -13.19 -9.65 16.73
CA LEU A 79 -13.65 -8.91 17.91
C LEU A 79 -15.05 -8.30 17.71
N LEU A 80 -15.35 -7.83 16.49
CA LEU A 80 -16.64 -7.23 16.15
C LEU A 80 -17.71 -8.27 15.76
N ARG A 81 -17.37 -9.57 15.73
CA ARG A 81 -18.25 -10.64 15.23
C ARG A 81 -18.77 -10.36 13.82
N ASN A 82 -17.95 -9.72 13.00
CA ASN A 82 -18.19 -9.62 11.57
C ASN A 82 -17.87 -10.98 10.93
N ASN A 83 -18.57 -11.36 9.84
CA ASN A 83 -18.39 -12.66 9.16
C ASN A 83 -17.05 -12.80 8.40
N ASN A 84 -15.90 -12.57 9.04
CA ASN A 84 -14.54 -12.64 8.47
C ASN A 84 -14.46 -11.93 7.11
N GLN A 85 -14.58 -10.59 7.10
CA GLN A 85 -14.65 -9.84 5.85
C GLN A 85 -13.31 -9.88 5.09
N VAL A 86 -12.19 -10.13 5.75
CA VAL A 86 -10.88 -10.28 5.10
C VAL A 86 -10.30 -11.67 5.36
N SER A 87 -10.04 -12.42 4.30
CA SER A 87 -9.46 -13.77 4.36
C SER A 87 -8.39 -13.94 3.29
N ILE A 88 -7.49 -14.90 3.49
CA ILE A 88 -6.49 -15.28 2.49
C ILE A 88 -7.01 -16.48 1.74
N PHE A 89 -6.95 -16.42 0.41
CA PHE A 89 -7.52 -17.41 -0.49
C PHE A 89 -6.49 -17.82 -1.54
N LYS A 90 -6.54 -19.07 -2.03
CA LYS A 90 -5.73 -19.50 -3.17
C LYS A 90 -6.54 -19.34 -4.45
N ASP A 91 -6.19 -18.39 -5.30
CA ASP A 91 -6.92 -18.13 -6.55
C ASP A 91 -6.37 -19.00 -7.69
N GLU A 92 -7.28 -19.58 -8.48
CA GLU A 92 -6.94 -20.53 -9.55
C GLU A 92 -6.27 -19.85 -10.75
N ASP A 93 -6.64 -18.61 -11.09
CA ASP A 93 -6.13 -17.92 -12.29
C ASP A 93 -4.66 -17.54 -12.14
N VAL A 94 -4.25 -17.21 -10.92
CA VAL A 94 -2.86 -16.82 -10.58
C VAL A 94 -2.09 -17.94 -9.88
N ASN A 95 -2.76 -19.06 -9.58
CA ASN A 95 -2.22 -20.19 -8.81
C ASN A 95 -1.45 -19.78 -7.54
N GLY A 96 -1.93 -18.75 -6.84
CA GLY A 96 -1.21 -18.08 -5.77
C GLY A 96 -2.11 -17.63 -4.63
N GLN A 97 -1.51 -17.26 -3.50
CA GLN A 97 -2.25 -16.69 -2.38
C GLN A 97 -2.63 -15.25 -2.68
N VAL A 98 -3.89 -14.90 -2.41
CA VAL A 98 -4.47 -13.57 -2.61
C VAL A 98 -5.28 -13.16 -1.39
N VAL A 99 -5.47 -11.86 -1.23
CA VAL A 99 -6.31 -11.32 -0.16
C VAL A 99 -7.73 -11.15 -0.67
N GLN A 100 -8.67 -11.89 -0.12
CA GLN A 100 -10.09 -11.80 -0.45
C GLN A 100 -10.78 -10.88 0.56
N ILE A 101 -11.49 -9.87 0.04
CA ILE A 101 -12.30 -8.92 0.80
C ILE A 101 -13.77 -9.17 0.46
N GLN A 102 -14.59 -9.36 1.49
CA GLN A 102 -16.03 -9.64 1.43
C GLN A 102 -16.76 -8.77 2.47
N GLY A 103 -16.89 -7.48 2.19
CA GLY A 103 -17.57 -6.58 3.12
C GLY A 103 -17.65 -5.14 2.66
N GLN A 104 -18.79 -4.49 2.88
CA GLN A 104 -19.04 -3.11 2.43
C GLN A 104 -18.69 -2.03 3.46
N ARG A 105 -18.44 -2.40 4.72
CA ARG A 105 -18.28 -1.43 5.82
C ARG A 105 -16.85 -0.92 5.93
N GLU A 106 -16.00 -1.71 6.59
CA GLU A 106 -14.66 -1.27 6.98
C GLU A 106 -13.61 -1.58 5.91
N GLY A 107 -13.70 -2.77 5.29
CA GLY A 107 -12.76 -3.22 4.28
C GLY A 107 -11.34 -3.39 4.82
N LEU A 108 -10.38 -3.54 3.91
CA LEU A 108 -8.95 -3.57 4.22
C LEU A 108 -8.38 -2.16 4.13
N VAL A 109 -7.61 -1.75 5.13
CA VAL A 109 -7.01 -0.41 5.20
C VAL A 109 -5.50 -0.55 5.34
N PHE A 110 -4.77 0.03 4.39
CA PHE A 110 -3.32 0.20 4.46
C PHE A 110 -3.00 1.61 4.92
N SER A 111 -2.19 1.72 5.97
CA SER A 111 -1.65 3.00 6.44
C SER A 111 -0.28 3.18 5.81
N VAL A 112 -0.18 4.07 4.84
CA VAL A 112 1.00 4.23 3.99
C VAL A 112 1.52 5.66 4.07
N THR A 113 2.78 5.91 3.68
CA THR A 113 3.32 7.27 3.54
C THR A 113 4.19 7.34 2.29
N SER A 114 3.53 7.26 1.13
CA SER A 114 4.22 7.26 -0.17
C SER A 114 4.13 8.62 -0.86
N VAL A 115 5.26 9.12 -1.35
CA VAL A 115 5.32 10.36 -2.16
C VAL A 115 5.28 10.10 -3.67
N LEU A 116 5.20 8.82 -4.06
CA LEU A 116 5.33 8.39 -5.44
C LEU A 116 4.08 8.72 -6.26
N ARG A 117 4.29 8.96 -7.56
CA ARG A 117 3.24 9.43 -8.48
C ARG A 117 2.11 8.42 -8.72
N TYR A 118 2.45 7.17 -8.96
CA TYR A 118 1.48 6.17 -9.40
C TYR A 118 1.15 5.19 -8.28
N LEU A 119 -0.14 4.91 -8.11
CA LEU A 119 -0.63 3.82 -7.27
C LEU A 119 -1.14 2.70 -8.18
N VAL A 120 -0.56 1.51 -8.02
CA VAL A 120 -0.88 0.32 -8.81
C VAL A 120 -1.58 -0.72 -7.95
N LEU A 121 -2.67 -1.28 -8.46
CA LEU A 121 -3.41 -2.39 -7.86
C LEU A 121 -3.67 -3.48 -8.88
N PHE A 122 -3.47 -4.72 -8.45
CA PHE A 122 -3.96 -5.91 -9.14
C PHE A 122 -5.20 -6.41 -8.41
N ILE A 123 -6.36 -6.19 -9.01
CA ILE A 123 -7.66 -6.44 -8.39
C ILE A 123 -8.55 -7.28 -9.29
N LYS A 124 -9.24 -8.26 -8.70
CA LYS A 124 -10.27 -9.07 -9.36
C LYS A 124 -11.63 -8.75 -8.73
N ASN A 125 -12.56 -8.30 -9.56
CA ASN A 125 -13.93 -8.03 -9.14
C ASN A 125 -14.74 -9.34 -9.10
N LEU A 126 -15.43 -9.60 -7.98
CA LEU A 126 -16.29 -10.76 -7.80
C LEU A 126 -17.75 -10.44 -8.22
N LYS A 127 -17.93 -9.75 -9.35
CA LYS A 127 -19.21 -9.28 -9.93
C LYS A 127 -20.10 -8.50 -8.94
N GLN A 128 -19.49 -7.78 -8.02
CA GLN A 128 -20.19 -7.05 -6.97
C GLN A 128 -19.58 -5.67 -6.79
N PHE A 129 -20.13 -4.89 -5.86
CA PHE A 129 -19.65 -3.56 -5.57
C PHE A 129 -18.19 -3.59 -5.05
N VAL A 130 -17.35 -2.70 -5.59
CA VAL A 130 -15.97 -2.46 -5.18
C VAL A 130 -15.76 -0.97 -5.05
N GLU A 131 -15.06 -0.57 -3.99
CA GLU A 131 -14.66 0.81 -3.75
C GLU A 131 -13.26 0.88 -3.16
N ILE A 132 -12.45 1.76 -3.73
CA ILE A 132 -11.09 2.08 -3.30
C ILE A 132 -11.08 3.55 -2.94
N ASP A 133 -10.83 3.88 -1.68
CA ASP A 133 -10.62 5.25 -1.22
C ASP A 133 -9.12 5.48 -1.01
N VAL A 134 -8.56 6.41 -1.77
CA VAL A 134 -7.17 6.86 -1.65
C VAL A 134 -7.18 8.23 -0.99
N THR A 135 -6.64 8.31 0.23
CA THR A 135 -6.45 9.57 0.94
C THR A 135 -5.08 10.12 0.61
N ILE A 136 -5.06 11.35 0.09
CA ILE A 136 -3.85 12.06 -0.29
C ILE A 136 -3.71 13.35 0.52
N LEU A 137 -2.47 13.73 0.80
CA LEU A 137 -2.06 15.04 1.27
C LEU A 137 -1.73 15.90 0.05
N VAL A 138 -2.30 17.10 -0.02
CA VAL A 138 -2.07 18.05 -1.13
C VAL A 138 -1.37 19.32 -0.66
N SER A 139 -0.88 20.10 -1.62
CA SER A 139 -0.36 21.45 -1.35
C SER A 139 -1.39 22.29 -0.59
N GLY A 140 -0.94 22.95 0.48
CA GLY A 140 -1.80 23.58 1.49
C GLY A 140 -2.04 22.75 2.76
N ARG A 141 -1.45 21.54 2.86
CA ARG A 141 -1.58 20.62 4.02
C ARG A 141 -3.01 20.17 4.29
N GLU A 142 -3.81 20.07 3.24
CA GLU A 142 -5.15 19.53 3.29
C GLU A 142 -5.16 18.05 2.89
N TYR A 143 -6.12 17.30 3.42
CA TYR A 143 -6.37 15.93 3.00
C TYR A 143 -7.52 15.90 2.00
N LYS A 144 -7.33 15.20 0.89
CA LYS A 144 -8.35 14.95 -0.14
C LYS A 144 -8.55 13.46 -0.31
N VAL A 145 -9.74 13.06 -0.77
CA VAL A 145 -10.09 11.65 -0.99
C VAL A 145 -10.46 11.42 -2.44
N MET A 146 -9.72 10.53 -3.10
CA MET A 146 -10.07 9.99 -4.41
C MET A 146 -10.77 8.65 -4.22
N LYS A 147 -12.07 8.61 -4.55
CA LYS A 147 -12.86 7.38 -4.48
C LYS A 147 -12.98 6.76 -5.86
N VAL A 148 -12.44 5.57 -6.05
CA VAL A 148 -12.53 4.81 -7.30
C VAL A 148 -13.54 3.69 -7.10
N THR A 149 -14.60 3.64 -7.90
CA THR A 149 -15.74 2.71 -7.65
C THR A 149 -16.50 2.29 -8.89
N ASN A 150 -17.01 1.05 -8.88
CA ASN A 150 -17.83 0.50 -9.97
C ASN A 150 -19.35 0.74 -9.80
N ALA A 151 -19.81 1.46 -8.76
CA ALA A 151 -21.23 1.83 -8.63
C ALA A 151 -21.63 3.09 -9.40
N ARG A 152 -20.67 3.77 -10.03
CA ARG A 152 -20.89 5.01 -10.76
C ARG A 152 -20.26 4.91 -12.13
N SER A 153 -20.95 5.48 -13.12
CA SER A 153 -20.48 5.54 -14.50
C SER A 153 -19.87 6.90 -14.86
N LEU A 154 -20.05 7.91 -14.00
CA LEU A 154 -19.60 9.27 -14.24
C LEU A 154 -18.68 9.73 -13.12
N ALA A 155 -17.61 10.42 -13.50
CA ALA A 155 -16.75 11.11 -12.57
C ALA A 155 -17.49 12.29 -11.93
N LYS A 156 -17.25 12.53 -10.64
CA LYS A 156 -17.85 13.62 -9.88
C LYS A 156 -16.84 14.19 -8.91
N VAL A 157 -16.71 15.51 -8.88
CA VAL A 157 -15.99 16.22 -7.81
C VAL A 157 -17.03 16.87 -6.90
N ASP A 158 -16.86 16.73 -5.59
CA ASP A 158 -17.75 17.37 -4.62
C ASP A 158 -17.54 18.90 -4.60
N ALA A 159 -18.57 19.65 -4.23
CA ALA A 159 -18.59 21.12 -4.37
C ALA A 159 -17.49 21.83 -3.55
N ASP A 160 -17.12 21.26 -2.41
CA ASP A 160 -16.04 21.73 -1.54
C ASP A 160 -14.64 21.30 -2.01
N ARG A 161 -14.55 20.53 -3.12
CA ARG A 161 -13.32 19.95 -3.66
C ARG A 161 -12.53 19.18 -2.61
N CYS A 162 -13.18 18.58 -1.61
CA CYS A 162 -12.50 17.71 -0.64
C CYS A 162 -12.41 16.26 -1.13
N LYS A 163 -13.29 15.89 -2.07
CA LYS A 163 -13.47 14.53 -2.54
C LYS A 163 -13.81 14.48 -4.01
N CYS A 164 -13.28 13.48 -4.70
CA CYS A 164 -13.71 13.12 -6.04
C CYS A 164 -14.10 11.64 -6.09
N GLN A 165 -14.96 11.32 -7.06
CA GLN A 165 -15.40 9.97 -7.39
C GLN A 165 -15.02 9.71 -8.83
N ILE A 166 -14.33 8.60 -9.06
CA ILE A 166 -13.80 8.16 -10.33
C ILE A 166 -14.48 6.82 -10.64
N PRO A 167 -15.11 6.67 -11.82
CA PRO A 167 -15.75 5.42 -12.20
C PRO A 167 -14.70 4.34 -12.47
N LEU A 168 -14.93 3.14 -11.94
CA LEU A 168 -14.12 1.96 -12.16
C LEU A 168 -14.88 0.99 -13.07
N LEU A 169 -14.39 0.85 -14.30
CA LEU A 169 -14.99 -0.03 -15.29
C LEU A 169 -14.32 -1.40 -15.25
N PHE A 170 -15.02 -2.37 -14.68
CA PHE A 170 -14.72 -3.77 -14.91
C PHE A 170 -15.44 -4.20 -16.20
N GLY A 171 -14.75 -4.93 -17.08
CA GLY A 171 -15.42 -5.56 -18.22
C GLY A 171 -16.42 -6.62 -17.78
N ALA A 172 -17.20 -7.14 -18.73
CA ALA A 172 -18.24 -8.13 -18.47
C ALA A 172 -17.70 -9.45 -17.87
N GLU A 173 -16.43 -9.77 -18.11
CA GLU A 173 -15.77 -10.97 -17.62
C GLU A 173 -15.14 -10.78 -16.24
N THR A 174 -15.28 -11.80 -15.40
CA THR A 174 -14.52 -11.92 -14.16
C THR A 174 -13.08 -12.23 -14.48
N GLY A 175 -12.22 -11.25 -14.30
CA GLY A 175 -10.78 -11.42 -14.48
C GLY A 175 -10.01 -10.45 -13.61
N TRP A 176 -8.71 -10.70 -13.53
CA TRP A 176 -7.75 -9.78 -12.91
C TRP A 176 -7.63 -8.50 -13.74
N ARG A 177 -7.56 -7.36 -13.06
CA ARG A 177 -7.36 -6.05 -13.66
C ARG A 177 -6.13 -5.38 -13.07
N TYR A 178 -5.32 -4.84 -13.96
CA TYR A 178 -4.27 -3.90 -13.65
C TYR A 178 -4.87 -2.49 -13.60
N LEU A 179 -4.82 -1.87 -12.42
CA LEU A 179 -5.19 -0.47 -12.23
C LEU A 179 -3.93 0.31 -11.92
N CYS A 180 -3.55 1.24 -12.79
CA CYS A 180 -2.50 2.22 -12.53
C CYS A 180 -3.16 3.60 -12.46
N MET A 181 -3.05 4.26 -11.31
CA MET A 181 -3.64 5.57 -11.07
C MET A 181 -2.53 6.61 -10.93
N ASP A 182 -2.51 7.58 -11.83
CA ASP A 182 -1.64 8.76 -11.73
C ASP A 182 -2.19 9.73 -10.69
N LEU A 183 -1.71 9.64 -9.45
CA LEU A 183 -2.21 10.45 -8.36
C LEU A 183 -1.86 11.92 -8.51
N LYS A 184 -0.73 12.25 -9.17
CA LYS A 184 -0.33 13.64 -9.42
C LYS A 184 -1.28 14.29 -10.42
N ASP A 185 -1.52 13.66 -11.58
CA ASP A 185 -2.43 14.19 -12.60
C ASP A 185 -3.88 14.23 -12.10
N LEU A 186 -4.36 13.17 -11.45
CA LEU A 186 -5.70 13.14 -10.88
C LEU A 186 -5.92 14.24 -9.83
N SER A 187 -4.89 14.61 -9.06
CA SER A 187 -4.99 15.68 -8.06
C SER A 187 -5.16 17.05 -8.71
N ILE A 188 -4.40 17.30 -9.79
CA ILE A 188 -4.51 18.55 -10.56
C ILE A 188 -5.86 18.62 -11.26
N GLN A 189 -6.30 17.53 -11.90
CA GLN A 189 -7.57 17.49 -12.62
C GLN A 189 -8.79 17.62 -11.69
N ALA A 190 -8.81 16.91 -10.56
CA ALA A 190 -9.95 16.90 -9.66
C ALA A 190 -9.98 18.12 -8.74
N PHE A 191 -8.82 18.52 -8.20
CA PHE A 191 -8.73 19.49 -7.11
C PHE A 191 -8.01 20.78 -7.50
N GLY A 192 -7.23 20.78 -8.59
CA GLY A 192 -6.41 21.93 -9.00
C GLY A 192 -5.20 22.15 -8.10
N THR A 193 -4.73 21.10 -7.41
CA THR A 193 -3.60 21.18 -6.48
C THR A 193 -2.69 19.97 -6.66
N GLU A 194 -1.44 20.13 -6.24
CA GLU A 194 -0.39 19.12 -6.37
C GLU A 194 -0.51 18.05 -5.27
N HIS A 195 -0.31 16.79 -5.66
CA HIS A 195 -0.14 15.67 -4.74
C HIS A 195 1.21 15.76 -4.03
N ILE A 196 1.20 15.68 -2.70
CA ILE A 196 2.43 15.63 -1.88
C ILE A 196 2.71 14.19 -1.45
N ALA A 197 1.71 13.51 -0.91
CA ALA A 197 1.86 12.16 -0.41
C ALA A 197 0.52 11.43 -0.32
N THR A 198 0.55 10.12 -0.38
CA THR A 198 -0.56 9.23 -0.09
C THR A 198 -0.45 8.74 1.34
N THR A 199 -1.51 8.87 2.13
CA THR A 199 -1.48 8.56 3.57
C THR A 199 -2.33 7.36 3.96
N ARG A 200 -3.27 6.96 3.10
CA ARG A 200 -4.15 5.82 3.36
C ARG A 200 -4.73 5.28 2.07
N ILE A 201 -4.79 3.95 1.98
CA ILE A 201 -5.57 3.25 0.98
C ILE A 201 -6.61 2.40 1.73
N ARG A 202 -7.89 2.56 1.40
CA ARG A 202 -8.96 1.71 1.92
C ARG A 202 -9.67 1.02 0.77
N ILE A 203 -9.71 -0.31 0.81
CA ILE A 203 -10.35 -1.14 -0.21
C ILE A 203 -11.51 -1.90 0.43
N ARG A 204 -12.70 -1.78 -0.14
CA ARG A 204 -13.91 -2.42 0.38
C ARG A 204 -14.80 -2.93 -0.74
N GLY A 205 -15.78 -3.74 -0.37
CA GLY A 205 -16.66 -4.45 -1.28
C GLY A 205 -16.26 -5.92 -1.42
N PHE A 206 -16.45 -6.46 -2.61
CA PHE A 206 -16.24 -7.88 -2.91
C PHE A 206 -15.20 -8.03 -4.01
N CYS A 207 -13.95 -8.21 -3.60
CA CYS A 207 -12.82 -8.29 -4.51
C CYS A 207 -11.70 -9.20 -3.98
N ARG A 208 -10.80 -9.59 -4.88
CA ARG A 208 -9.51 -10.19 -4.52
C ARG A 208 -8.39 -9.24 -4.90
N LEU A 209 -7.38 -9.14 -4.05
CA LEU A 209 -6.19 -8.33 -4.24
C LEU A 209 -4.98 -9.25 -4.33
N LEU A 210 -4.20 -9.07 -5.39
CA LEU A 210 -2.93 -9.77 -5.59
C LEU A 210 -1.77 -8.90 -5.14
N ARG A 211 -1.72 -7.65 -5.63
CA ARG A 211 -0.65 -6.69 -5.32
C ARG A 211 -1.18 -5.28 -5.20
N VAL A 212 -0.51 -4.50 -4.36
CA VAL A 212 -0.68 -3.06 -4.18
C VAL A 212 0.71 -2.46 -4.00
N TYR A 213 1.08 -1.51 -4.83
CA TYR A 213 2.37 -0.85 -4.71
C TYR A 213 2.32 0.54 -5.33
N PHE A 214 3.32 1.35 -5.01
CA PHE A 214 3.55 2.63 -5.63
C PHE A 214 4.78 2.59 -6.53
N GLN A 215 4.78 3.42 -7.57
CA GLN A 215 5.90 3.58 -8.49
C GLN A 215 6.02 5.05 -8.94
N GLU A 216 7.24 5.53 -9.20
CA GLU A 216 7.42 6.91 -9.67
C GLU A 216 7.12 7.08 -11.16
N GLU A 217 7.48 6.08 -11.96
CA GLU A 217 7.23 6.02 -13.40
C GLU A 217 6.40 4.79 -13.76
N GLU A 218 5.84 4.78 -14.97
CA GLU A 218 5.17 3.59 -15.51
C GLU A 218 6.21 2.54 -15.92
N TYR A 219 6.52 1.63 -14.99
CA TYR A 219 7.42 0.53 -15.25
C TYR A 219 6.70 -0.63 -15.95
N HIS A 220 7.43 -1.29 -16.85
CA HIS A 220 7.01 -2.55 -17.44
C HIS A 220 7.30 -3.72 -16.49
N ASP A 221 6.58 -4.83 -16.65
CA ASP A 221 6.67 -5.99 -15.76
C ASP A 221 8.11 -6.54 -15.59
N HIS A 222 8.92 -6.51 -16.66
CA HIS A 222 10.32 -6.95 -16.65
C HIS A 222 11.28 -6.02 -15.89
N GLN A 223 10.87 -4.78 -15.63
CA GLN A 223 11.63 -3.80 -14.85
C GLN A 223 11.29 -3.90 -13.36
N LEU A 224 10.11 -4.43 -13.04
CA LEU A 224 9.67 -4.58 -11.66
C LEU A 224 10.51 -5.64 -10.94
N PRO A 225 10.72 -5.48 -9.62
CA PRO A 225 11.29 -6.52 -8.80
C PRO A 225 10.50 -7.84 -8.93
N PRO A 226 11.15 -9.01 -8.83
CA PRO A 226 10.51 -10.32 -9.05
C PRO A 226 9.24 -10.55 -8.21
N TYR A 227 9.20 -10.04 -6.97
CA TYR A 227 8.04 -10.19 -6.09
C TYR A 227 6.82 -9.34 -6.52
N LEU A 228 7.03 -8.30 -7.36
CA LEU A 228 5.96 -7.49 -7.95
C LEU A 228 5.59 -7.90 -9.38
N SER A 229 6.52 -8.54 -10.10
CA SER A 229 6.29 -9.03 -11.46
C SER A 229 5.21 -10.11 -11.48
N LEU A 230 4.25 -10.02 -12.41
CA LEU A 230 3.25 -11.05 -12.68
C LEU A 230 3.86 -12.35 -13.20
N LEU A 231 4.97 -12.24 -13.94
CA LEU A 231 5.68 -13.37 -14.55
C LEU A 231 6.69 -14.01 -13.60
N GLY A 232 6.97 -13.40 -12.44
CA GLY A 232 7.74 -13.99 -11.36
C GLY A 232 6.95 -15.13 -10.72
N THR A 233 6.83 -16.24 -11.44
CA THR A 233 6.29 -17.49 -10.91
C THR A 233 7.14 -17.94 -9.74
N HIS A 234 6.46 -18.40 -8.69
CA HIS A 234 7.04 -19.24 -7.66
C HIS A 234 7.88 -20.36 -8.31
N ASP A 235 9.20 -20.19 -8.33
CA ASP A 235 10.11 -21.30 -8.19
C ASP A 235 10.09 -21.72 -6.71
N ASP A 236 8.92 -22.21 -6.25
CA ASP A 236 8.90 -23.22 -5.20
C ASP A 236 9.34 -24.55 -5.85
N GLU A 237 10.53 -24.57 -6.46
CA GLU A 237 11.25 -25.82 -6.60
C GLU A 237 11.76 -26.15 -5.20
N ASP A 238 11.04 -27.08 -4.57
CA ASP A 238 11.52 -28.03 -3.58
C ASP A 238 12.96 -28.47 -3.91
N HIS A 239 13.95 -27.67 -3.53
CA HIS A 239 15.34 -28.11 -3.43
C HIS A 239 15.56 -28.76 -2.07
N SER A 240 14.69 -29.70 -1.72
CA SER A 240 14.99 -30.74 -0.73
C SER A 240 14.75 -32.13 -1.31
N ILE A 241 15.43 -32.45 -2.41
CA ILE A 241 15.89 -33.82 -2.60
C ILE A 241 17.40 -33.84 -2.77
N ARG A 242 18.03 -34.52 -1.80
CA ARG A 242 19.27 -35.34 -1.79
C ARG A 242 20.22 -34.87 -0.68
N ALA A 243 20.65 -35.73 0.25
CA ALA A 243 20.75 -37.20 0.22
C ALA A 243 20.21 -37.86 1.50
#